data_AF-A0A2N3DFI5-F1
#
_entry.id   AF-A0A2N3DFI5-F1
#
_cell.length_a   1.000
_cell.length_b   1.000
_cell.length_c   1.000
_cell.angle_alpha   90.00
_cell.angle_beta   90.00
_cell.angle_gamma   90.00
#
_symmetry.space_group_name_H-M   'P 1'
#
loop_
_entity.id
_entity.type
_entity.pdbx_description
1 polymer ?
#
loop_
_entity_poly.entity_id
_entity_poly.type
_entity_poly.pdbx_seq_one_letter_code
_entity_poly.pdbx_strand_id
1 'polypeptide(L)'
;MKILRTIMWILAALCFLIFASYNWRPVELTLWQNLVLETKVPVLALLAFAAGFVPLWAYHLSVKWALNRRVRALENSLKNMALARQAETAVSNAAPIVDSPVDKAGTKAGEPADPFNPSNPGSEGDGA
;
A
#
# COMPACT_ATOMS: atom_id res chain seq x y z
N MET A 1 7.12 -25.53 12.17
CA MET A 1 7.19 -24.19 12.82
C MET A 1 6.18 -23.93 13.94
N LYS A 2 5.04 -24.65 14.02
CA LYS A 2 4.03 -24.38 15.07
C LYS A 2 4.52 -24.80 16.46
N ILE A 3 5.09 -26.00 16.62
CA ILE A 3 5.62 -26.50 17.91
C ILE A 3 6.63 -25.54 18.54
N LEU A 4 7.63 -25.08 17.79
CA LEU A 4 8.67 -24.18 18.31
C LEU A 4 8.07 -22.86 18.78
N ARG A 5 7.12 -22.31 17.99
CA ARG A 5 6.36 -21.13 18.40
C ARG A 5 5.57 -21.40 19.68
N THR A 6 4.86 -22.52 19.79
CA THR A 6 4.10 -22.85 21.02
C THR A 6 5.01 -22.98 22.23
N ILE A 7 6.16 -23.66 22.10
CA ILE A 7 7.14 -23.81 23.18
C ILE A 7 7.63 -22.44 23.66
N MET A 8 7.98 -21.53 22.74
CA MET A 8 8.39 -20.17 23.08
C MET A 8 7.29 -19.40 23.82
N TRP A 9 6.03 -19.50 23.37
CA TRP A 9 4.90 -18.86 24.04
C TRP A 9 4.62 -19.45 25.42
N ILE A 10 4.75 -20.77 25.57
CA ILE A 10 4.61 -21.47 26.87
C ILE A 10 5.71 -21.03 27.83
N LEU A 11 6.96 -20.94 27.36
CA LEU A 11 8.10 -20.49 28.17
C LEU A 11 7.92 -19.04 28.63
N ALA A 12 7.49 -18.15 27.71
CA ALA A 12 7.18 -16.76 28.04
C ALA A 12 6.03 -16.66 29.06
N ALA A 13 4.96 -17.43 28.88
CA ALA A 13 3.84 -17.47 29.81
C ALA A 13 4.25 -17.99 31.20
N LEU A 14 5.10 -19.04 31.26
CA LEU A 14 5.62 -19.57 32.51
C LEU A 14 6.51 -18.54 33.22
N CYS A 15 7.40 -17.87 32.49
CA CYS A 15 8.23 -16.80 33.02
C CYS A 15 7.37 -15.65 33.59
N PHE A 16 6.33 -15.24 32.84
CA PHE A 16 5.38 -14.22 33.30
C PHE A 16 4.60 -14.66 34.54
N LEU A 17 4.18 -15.92 34.63
CA LEU A 17 3.47 -16.47 35.79
C LEU A 17 4.35 -16.43 37.05
N ILE A 18 5.61 -16.83 36.93
CA ILE A 18 6.59 -16.77 38.02
C ILE A 18 6.77 -15.32 38.46
N PHE A 19 7.04 -14.40 37.52
CA PHE A 19 7.13 -12.97 37.80
C PHE A 19 5.88 -12.45 38.51
N ALA A 20 4.69 -12.79 38.01
CA ALA A 20 3.43 -12.35 38.61
C ALA A 20 3.31 -12.83 40.05
N SER A 21 3.58 -14.12 40.30
CA SER A 21 3.47 -14.76 41.61
C SER A 21 4.43 -14.13 42.63
N TYR A 22 5.68 -13.86 42.26
CA TYR A 22 6.67 -13.23 43.14
C TYR A 22 6.39 -11.73 43.36
N ASN A 23 5.88 -11.03 42.36
CA ASN A 23 5.59 -9.60 42.43
C ASN A 23 4.12 -9.30 42.77
N TRP A 24 3.45 -10.14 43.58
CA TRP A 24 2.06 -9.90 44.01
C TRP A 24 1.91 -8.80 45.08
N ARG A 25 2.64 -7.69 44.92
CA ARG A 25 2.58 -6.53 45.80
C ARG A 25 1.50 -5.56 45.30
N PRO A 26 0.65 -5.02 46.18
CA PRO A 26 -0.22 -3.91 45.83
C PRO A 26 0.64 -2.67 45.55
N VAL A 27 0.36 -1.98 44.44
CA VAL A 27 0.96 -0.68 44.12
C VAL A 27 -0.16 0.34 44.02
N GLU A 28 -0.02 1.40 44.80
CA GLU A 28 -0.91 2.55 44.78
C GLU A 28 -0.47 3.48 43.64
N LEU A 29 -1.31 3.61 42.60
CA LEU A 29 -1.13 4.62 41.56
C LEU A 29 -2.01 5.82 41.88
N THR A 30 -1.41 6.96 42.16
CA THR A 30 -2.12 8.23 42.31
C THR A 30 -2.33 8.87 40.94
N LEU A 31 -3.51 8.69 40.33
CA LEU A 31 -3.81 9.28 39.02
C LEU A 31 -4.12 10.78 39.13
N TRP A 32 -4.77 11.20 40.22
CA TRP A 32 -5.08 12.60 40.56
C TRP A 32 -5.04 12.78 42.09
N GLN A 33 -5.04 14.01 42.61
CA GLN A 33 -4.78 14.32 44.04
C GLN A 33 -5.57 13.47 45.05
N ASN A 34 -6.73 12.90 44.68
CA ASN A 34 -7.53 12.00 45.51
C ASN A 34 -7.97 10.69 44.82
N LEU A 35 -7.42 10.34 43.65
CA LEU A 35 -7.78 9.10 42.93
C LEU A 35 -6.61 8.12 42.99
N VAL A 36 -6.67 7.23 43.98
CA VAL A 36 -5.70 6.15 44.19
C VAL A 36 -6.27 4.88 43.58
N LEU A 37 -5.64 4.42 42.51
CA LEU A 37 -5.94 3.13 41.89
C LEU A 37 -4.94 2.10 42.39
N GLU A 38 -5.39 1.23 43.29
CA GLU A 38 -4.60 0.09 43.74
C GLU A 38 -4.61 -1.00 42.67
N THR A 39 -3.52 -1.11 41.93
CA THR A 39 -3.31 -2.19 40.95
C THR A 39 -2.07 -2.99 41.30
N LYS A 40 -2.09 -4.29 41.02
CA LYS A 40 -0.94 -5.15 41.34
C LYS A 40 0.20 -4.91 40.35
N VAL A 41 1.44 -5.01 40.81
CA VAL A 41 2.65 -4.88 39.95
C VAL A 41 2.56 -5.66 38.63
N PRO A 42 2.05 -6.92 38.59
CA PRO A 42 2.03 -7.69 37.35
C PRO A 42 1.10 -7.08 36.29
N VAL A 43 0.03 -6.41 36.72
CA VAL A 43 -0.91 -5.73 35.84
C VAL A 43 -0.26 -4.49 35.24
N LEU A 44 0.44 -3.69 36.04
CA LEU A 44 1.21 -2.55 35.53
C LEU A 44 2.31 -2.99 34.56
N ALA A 45 3.03 -4.06 34.88
CA ALA A 45 4.08 -4.58 34.02
C ALA A 45 3.53 -5.00 32.65
N LEU A 46 2.38 -5.67 32.65
CA LEU A 46 1.68 -6.04 31.41
C LEU A 46 1.21 -4.80 30.64
N LEU A 47 0.68 -3.79 31.33
CA LEU A 47 0.25 -2.54 30.71
C LEU A 47 1.41 -1.75 30.10
N ALA A 48 2.53 -1.63 30.81
CA ALA A 48 3.72 -0.96 30.31
C ALA A 48 4.33 -1.71 29.12
N PHE A 49 4.36 -3.05 29.20
CA PHE A 49 4.78 -3.90 28.08
C PHE A 49 3.87 -3.71 26.87
N ALA A 50 2.55 -3.74 27.05
CA ALA A 50 1.59 -3.50 25.99
C ALA A 50 1.73 -2.09 25.41
N ALA A 51 1.89 -1.07 26.25
CA ALA A 51 2.09 0.31 25.81
C ALA A 51 3.35 0.47 24.96
N GLY A 52 4.45 -0.21 25.30
CA GLY A 52 5.66 -0.25 24.47
C GLY A 52 5.53 -1.11 23.22
N PHE A 53 4.74 -2.19 23.27
CA PHE A 53 4.56 -3.13 22.16
C PHE A 53 3.57 -2.64 21.09
N VAL A 54 2.53 -1.90 21.48
CA VAL A 54 1.52 -1.34 20.58
C VAL A 54 2.11 -0.56 19.41
N PRO A 55 3.03 0.42 19.60
CA PRO A 55 3.60 1.17 18.48
C PRO A 55 4.44 0.29 17.56
N LEU A 56 5.22 -0.66 18.12
CA LEU A 56 5.97 -1.65 17.34
C LEU A 56 5.04 -2.55 16.50
N TRP A 57 3.93 -2.99 17.09
CA TRP A 57 2.96 -3.84 16.42
C TRP A 57 2.20 -3.09 15.32
N ALA A 58 1.80 -1.84 15.58
CA ALA A 58 1.17 -0.97 14.60
C ALA A 58 2.08 -0.70 13.39
N TYR A 59 3.37 -0.47 13.64
CA TYR A 59 4.36 -0.34 12.57
C TYR A 59 4.49 -1.62 11.74
N HIS A 60 4.59 -2.78 12.38
CA HIS A 60 4.66 -4.04 11.65
C HIS A 60 3.38 -4.30 10.83
N LEU A 61 2.21 -3.93 11.36
CA LEU A 61 0.94 -4.08 10.66
C LEU A 61 0.84 -3.13 9.46
N SER A 62 1.33 -1.90 9.58
CA SER A 62 1.31 -0.90 8.50
C SER A 62 2.18 -1.33 7.32
N VAL A 63 3.37 -1.89 7.58
CA VAL A 63 4.24 -2.43 6.53
C VAL A 63 3.55 -3.57 5.78
N LYS A 64 2.98 -4.54 6.50
CA LYS A 64 2.24 -5.65 5.86
C LYS A 64 1.07 -5.16 5.03
N TRP A 65 0.33 -4.17 5.53
CA TRP A 65 -0.78 -3.57 4.80
C TRP A 65 -0.31 -2.86 3.53
N ALA A 66 0.77 -2.08 3.61
CA ALA A 66 1.35 -1.38 2.47
C ALA A 66 1.82 -2.36 1.38
N LEU A 67 2.48 -3.46 1.76
CA LEU A 67 2.93 -4.48 0.82
C LEU A 67 1.73 -5.16 0.12
N ASN A 68 0.72 -5.57 0.87
CA ASN A 68 -0.50 -6.17 0.30
C ASN A 68 -1.21 -5.22 -0.67
N ARG A 69 -1.27 -3.91 -0.36
CA ARG A 69 -1.84 -2.92 -1.26
C ARG A 69 -1.07 -2.83 -2.58
N ARG A 70 0.27 -2.84 -2.52
CA ARG A 70 1.13 -2.82 -3.72
C ARG A 70 0.92 -4.06 -4.58
N VAL A 71 0.87 -5.24 -3.96
CA VAL A 71 0.60 -6.50 -4.69
C VAL A 71 -0.75 -6.44 -5.40
N ARG A 72 -1.82 -6.02 -4.72
CA ARG A 72 -3.15 -5.88 -5.33
C ARG A 72 -3.18 -4.88 -6.49
N ALA A 73 -2.42 -3.79 -6.38
CA ALA A 73 -2.31 -2.81 -7.47
C ALA A 73 -1.65 -3.42 -8.72
N LEU A 74 -0.58 -4.20 -8.54
CA LEU A 74 0.11 -4.92 -9.63
C LEU A 74 -0.78 -6.01 -10.26
N GLU A 75 -1.53 -6.73 -9.44
CA GLU A 75 -2.50 -7.72 -9.93
C GLU A 75 -3.60 -7.06 -10.78
N ASN A 76 -4.10 -5.90 -10.35
CA ASN A 76 -5.10 -5.16 -11.11
C ASN A 76 -4.54 -4.57 -12.40
N SER A 77 -3.31 -4.03 -12.40
CA SER A 77 -2.68 -3.54 -13.64
C SER A 77 -2.46 -4.68 -14.63
N LEU A 78 -2.03 -5.85 -14.16
CA LEU A 78 -1.85 -7.02 -15.02
C LEU A 78 -3.17 -7.49 -15.62
N LYS A 79 -4.25 -7.55 -14.82
CA LYS A 79 -5.60 -7.89 -15.30
C LYS A 79 -6.09 -6.89 -16.34
N ASN A 80 -5.91 -5.58 -16.10
CA ASN A 80 -6.32 -4.55 -17.05
C ASN A 80 -5.53 -4.63 -18.36
N MET A 81 -4.22 -4.90 -18.31
CA MET A 81 -3.42 -5.11 -19.53
C MET A 81 -3.88 -6.34 -20.32
N ALA A 82 -4.23 -7.43 -19.61
CA ALA A 82 -4.78 -8.62 -20.26
C ALA A 82 -6.13 -8.36 -20.92
N LEU A 83 -7.03 -7.61 -20.25
CA LEU A 83 -8.32 -7.22 -20.81
C LEU A 83 -8.17 -6.27 -22.02
N ALA A 84 -7.24 -5.30 -21.95
CA ALA A 84 -6.96 -4.40 -23.06
C ALA A 84 -6.42 -5.16 -24.29
N ARG A 85 -5.50 -6.11 -24.08
CA ARG A 85 -5.04 -7.04 -25.14
C ARG A 85 -6.18 -7.83 -25.75
N GLN A 86 -7.13 -8.32 -24.95
CA GLN A 86 -8.29 -9.04 -25.48
C GLN A 86 -9.23 -8.14 -26.28
N ALA A 87 -9.45 -6.90 -25.86
CA ALA A 87 -10.24 -5.92 -26.60
C ALA A 87 -9.60 -5.57 -27.95
N GLU A 88 -8.27 -5.42 -27.99
CA GLU A 88 -7.51 -5.17 -29.22
C GLU A 88 -7.62 -6.35 -30.21
N THR A 89 -7.53 -7.59 -29.72
CA THR A 89 -7.78 -8.79 -30.55
C THR A 89 -9.23 -8.86 -31.04
N ALA A 90 -10.21 -8.45 -30.24
CA ALA A 90 -11.62 -8.45 -30.63
C ALA A 90 -11.93 -7.38 -31.70
N VAL A 91 -11.30 -6.20 -31.64
CA VAL A 91 -11.41 -5.16 -32.67
C VAL A 91 -10.68 -5.57 -33.95
N SER A 92 -9.55 -6.28 -33.84
CA SER A 92 -8.82 -6.82 -34.99
C SER A 92 -9.59 -7.96 -35.71
N ASN A 93 -10.36 -8.77 -34.96
CA ASN A 93 -11.23 -9.81 -35.53
C ASN A 93 -12.59 -9.28 -36.04
N ALA A 94 -13.00 -8.06 -35.68
CA ALA A 94 -14.13 -7.39 -36.28
C ALA A 94 -13.66 -6.77 -37.60
N ALA A 95 -13.85 -7.51 -38.70
CA ALA A 95 -13.58 -7.01 -40.05
C ALA A 95 -14.19 -5.61 -40.26
N PRO A 96 -13.49 -4.69 -40.96
CA PRO A 96 -14.05 -3.38 -41.24
C PRO A 96 -15.31 -3.59 -42.09
N ILE A 97 -16.46 -3.22 -41.55
CA ILE A 97 -17.67 -3.00 -42.37
C ILE A 97 -17.35 -1.75 -43.18
N VAL A 98 -16.88 -1.96 -44.41
CA VAL A 98 -16.62 -0.93 -45.39
C VAL A 98 -17.97 -0.43 -45.88
N ASP A 99 -18.61 0.45 -45.12
CA ASP A 99 -19.63 1.34 -45.69
C ASP A 99 -18.87 2.37 -46.53
N SER A 100 -18.83 2.13 -47.83
CA SER A 100 -18.32 3.09 -48.82
C SER A 100 -19.28 4.27 -48.90
N PRO A 101 -18.89 5.52 -48.59
CA PRO A 101 -19.58 6.68 -49.10
C PRO A 101 -18.88 7.10 -50.39
N VAL A 102 -19.57 6.87 -51.49
CA VAL A 102 -19.20 7.43 -52.79
C VAL A 102 -19.25 8.97 -52.71
N ASP A 103 -18.29 9.59 -53.40
CA ASP A 103 -18.25 11.00 -53.84
C ASP A 103 -18.08 12.12 -52.80
N LYS A 104 -16.86 12.71 -52.76
CA LYS A 104 -16.65 14.08 -53.27
C LYS A 104 -15.17 14.40 -53.45
N ALA A 105 -14.76 14.58 -54.71
CA ALA A 105 -13.54 15.30 -55.07
C ALA A 105 -13.65 16.77 -54.63
N GLY A 106 -12.61 17.29 -53.99
CA GLY A 106 -12.55 18.70 -53.58
C GLY A 106 -11.35 19.06 -52.71
N THR A 107 -10.19 19.21 -53.36
CA THR A 107 -9.14 20.22 -53.10
C THR A 107 -9.00 20.87 -51.71
N LYS A 108 -7.83 20.60 -51.10
CA LYS A 108 -6.97 21.42 -50.22
C LYS A 108 -7.60 22.21 -49.06
N ALA A 109 -7.27 21.81 -47.83
CA ALA A 109 -6.92 22.73 -46.74
C ALA A 109 -6.22 22.00 -45.57
N GLY A 110 -5.03 22.49 -45.19
CA GLY A 110 -4.49 22.40 -43.82
C GLY A 110 -3.71 21.16 -43.43
N GLU A 111 -2.43 21.12 -43.77
CA GLU A 111 -1.44 20.24 -43.10
C GLU A 111 -1.09 20.86 -41.73
N PRO A 112 -1.37 20.22 -40.58
CA PRO A 112 -0.85 20.69 -39.30
C PRO A 112 0.66 20.41 -39.26
N ALA A 113 1.44 21.45 -38.98
CA ALA A 113 2.89 21.35 -38.83
C ALA A 113 3.27 20.27 -37.80
N ASP A 114 4.02 19.27 -38.27
CA ASP A 114 4.60 18.21 -37.45
C ASP A 114 5.85 18.75 -36.72
N PRO A 115 5.87 18.80 -35.37
CA PRO A 115 6.95 19.42 -34.60
C PRO A 115 8.27 18.62 -34.58
N PHE A 116 8.39 17.54 -35.35
CA PHE A 116 9.59 16.69 -35.34
C PHE A 116 10.31 16.54 -36.67
N ASN A 117 10.03 17.37 -37.67
CA ASN A 117 10.79 17.33 -38.92
C ASN A 117 12.20 17.96 -38.75
N PRO A 118 13.31 17.20 -38.88
CA PRO A 118 14.67 17.65 -38.61
C PRO A 118 15.28 18.53 -39.72
N SER A 119 14.47 19.10 -40.61
CA SER A 119 14.94 19.84 -41.79
C SER A 119 14.65 21.35 -41.78
N ASN A 120 14.24 21.92 -40.64
CA ASN A 120 14.17 23.37 -40.49
C ASN A 120 15.36 23.87 -39.64
N PRO A 121 16.38 24.52 -40.23
CA PRO A 121 17.37 25.22 -39.43
C PRO A 121 16.64 26.33 -38.68
N GLY A 122 16.69 26.27 -37.36
CA GLY A 122 16.02 27.22 -36.48
C GLY A 122 16.34 28.66 -36.90
N SER A 123 15.30 29.48 -36.99
CA SER A 123 15.43 30.91 -37.08
C SER A 123 16.20 31.42 -35.85
N GLU A 124 17.49 31.67 -36.03
CA GLU A 124 18.26 32.57 -35.18
C GLU A 124 17.60 33.95 -35.26
N GLY A 125 16.88 34.31 -34.20
CA GLY A 125 16.69 35.71 -33.86
C GLY A 125 17.81 36.11 -32.91
N ASP A 126 18.68 37.03 -33.33
CA ASP A 126 19.32 37.94 -32.38
C ASP A 126 19.72 39.29 -33.00
N GLY A 127 19.37 40.34 -32.27
CA GLY A 127 19.91 41.70 -32.19
C GLY A 127 20.38 42.48 -33.43
N ALA A 128 19.62 43.54 -33.77
CA ALA A 128 20.08 44.95 -33.75
C ALA A 128 18.91 45.92 -34.01
#